data_AF-A0A7Y6ZIY5-F1
#
_entry.id   AF-A0A7Y6ZIY5-F1
#
_cell.length_a   1.000
_cell.length_b   1.000
_cell.length_c   1.000
_cell.angle_alpha   90.00
_cell.angle_beta   90.00
_cell.angle_gamma   90.00
#
_symmetry.space_group_name_H-M   'P 1'
#
loop_
_entity.id
_entity.type
_entity.pdbx_description
1 polymer ?
#
loop_
_entity_poly.entity_id
_entity_poly.type
_entity_poly.pdbx_seq_one_letter_code
_entity_poly.pdbx_strand_id
1 'polypeptide(L)'
;NRVKKKGEGPGLYGNWNPIGIGFGPKEERVVELPFRIVTYDSNYDVIHDQRIQSPLPIRTFGPMGRTEFMQKGDTTYYLVGPSNYLSAHYMIMNEEGRDTLKNFFQINIQSGEMKSVVPYLDKSPYKTSSGVFQELMTKSFVVDHNTKELWLVHGLSKEVEVYELPDFTLSKTIPLNHEEFLTFPPVPIGTPGNDERITPLRFLAGRNKKLIQLEPNLFLINYYKGISEAAYQTRIAEDATYIPANDPKENGILLILDGQQVETELPSIPGSILFGLGDGKFLVQEPENPEIEEEKTKFSVYQLIKDS
;
A
#
# COMPACT_ATOMS: atom_id res chain seq x y z
N ASN A 1 1.24 -29.02 -3.45
CA ASN A 1 0.50 -29.18 -4.72
C ASN A 1 0.31 -27.84 -5.41
N ARG A 2 0.71 -27.70 -6.67
CA ARG A 2 0.43 -26.52 -7.51
C ARG A 2 -0.93 -26.72 -8.19
N VAL A 3 -1.80 -25.71 -8.16
CA VAL A 3 -3.15 -25.77 -8.78
C VAL A 3 -3.26 -24.67 -9.83
N LYS A 4 -3.73 -25.01 -11.04
CA LYS A 4 -3.94 -24.05 -12.12
C LYS A 4 -5.32 -23.41 -11.99
N LYS A 5 -5.36 -22.11 -11.72
CA LYS A 5 -6.61 -21.32 -11.62
C LYS A 5 -6.80 -20.21 -12.66
N LYS A 6 -5.79 -19.98 -13.50
CA LYS A 6 -5.86 -19.08 -14.65
C LYS A 6 -6.46 -19.79 -15.87
N GLY A 7 -7.38 -19.11 -16.56
CA GLY A 7 -8.02 -19.60 -17.78
C GLY A 7 -9.54 -19.47 -17.75
N GLU A 8 -10.19 -19.97 -18.80
CA GLU A 8 -11.64 -19.95 -18.96
C GLU A 8 -12.28 -21.27 -18.52
N GLY A 9 -13.45 -21.19 -17.89
CA GLY A 9 -14.23 -22.35 -17.45
C GLY A 9 -14.61 -22.31 -15.96
N PRO A 10 -15.40 -23.30 -15.51
CA PRO A 10 -15.87 -23.36 -14.13
C PRO A 10 -14.72 -23.37 -13.12
N GLY A 11 -14.81 -22.54 -12.09
CA GLY A 11 -13.83 -22.49 -11.00
C GLY A 11 -12.49 -21.82 -11.35
N LEU A 12 -12.36 -21.20 -12.53
CA LEU A 12 -11.18 -20.43 -12.96
C LEU A 12 -11.46 -18.92 -12.91
N TYR A 13 -10.39 -18.13 -12.76
CA TYR A 13 -10.49 -16.67 -12.60
C TYR A 13 -10.31 -15.88 -13.91
N GLY A 14 -10.26 -16.54 -15.06
CA GLY A 14 -10.11 -15.90 -16.36
C GLY A 14 -8.65 -15.59 -16.72
N ASN A 15 -8.47 -14.61 -17.62
CA ASN A 15 -7.17 -14.27 -18.21
C ASN A 15 -6.48 -13.06 -17.56
N TRP A 16 -7.17 -12.35 -16.66
CA TRP A 16 -6.60 -11.25 -15.90
C TRP A 16 -5.62 -11.79 -14.85
N ASN A 17 -4.53 -11.05 -14.64
CA ASN A 17 -3.64 -11.32 -13.52
C ASN A 17 -4.26 -10.73 -12.24
N PRO A 18 -4.14 -11.43 -11.10
CA PRO A 18 -4.55 -10.88 -9.80
C PRO A 18 -3.83 -9.55 -9.51
N ILE A 19 -4.59 -8.55 -9.08
CA ILE A 19 -4.06 -7.29 -8.53
C ILE A 19 -3.85 -7.39 -7.02
N GLY A 20 -4.62 -8.23 -6.35
CA GLY A 20 -4.50 -8.54 -4.93
C GLY A 20 -4.65 -10.02 -4.70
N ILE A 21 -3.92 -10.54 -3.71
CA ILE A 21 -4.09 -11.90 -3.21
C ILE A 21 -4.07 -11.88 -1.69
N GLY A 22 -4.77 -12.79 -1.04
CA GLY A 22 -4.75 -12.83 0.42
C GLY A 22 -5.42 -14.06 0.98
N PHE A 23 -5.57 -14.02 2.31
CA PHE A 23 -6.38 -14.97 3.04
C PHE A 23 -7.52 -14.24 3.73
N GLY A 24 -8.73 -14.77 3.57
CA GLY A 24 -9.95 -14.31 4.23
C GLY A 24 -10.18 -15.01 5.58
N PRO A 25 -11.38 -14.83 6.17
CA PRO A 25 -11.75 -15.56 7.37
C PRO A 25 -11.74 -17.08 7.11
N LYS A 26 -11.19 -17.83 8.06
CA LYS A 26 -11.02 -19.30 7.97
C LYS A 26 -10.06 -19.76 6.86
N GLU A 27 -9.05 -18.94 6.54
CA GLU A 27 -7.98 -19.26 5.59
C GLU A 27 -8.45 -19.51 4.15
N GLU A 28 -9.60 -18.93 3.78
CA GLU A 28 -10.02 -18.92 2.37
C GLU A 28 -9.01 -18.13 1.53
N ARG A 29 -8.68 -18.63 0.34
CA ARG A 29 -7.75 -17.96 -0.58
C ARG A 29 -8.51 -16.91 -1.37
N VAL A 30 -8.03 -15.68 -1.31
CA VAL A 30 -8.68 -14.53 -1.95
C VAL A 30 -7.88 -14.13 -3.18
N VAL A 31 -8.57 -13.96 -4.30
CA VAL A 31 -8.02 -13.47 -5.55
C VAL A 31 -8.82 -12.26 -5.99
N GLU A 32 -8.19 -11.10 -5.92
CA GLU A 32 -8.75 -9.85 -6.41
C GLU A 32 -8.23 -9.57 -7.82
N LEU A 33 -9.17 -9.36 -8.73
CA LEU A 33 -8.97 -8.95 -10.11
C LEU A 33 -9.53 -7.53 -10.28
N PRO A 34 -9.20 -6.81 -11.37
CA PRO A 34 -9.66 -5.44 -11.57
C PRO A 34 -11.19 -5.23 -11.48
N PHE A 35 -11.98 -6.26 -11.83
CA PHE A 35 -13.44 -6.18 -11.88
C PHE A 35 -14.15 -7.31 -11.16
N ARG A 36 -13.42 -8.11 -10.37
CA ARG A 36 -13.95 -9.32 -9.75
C ARG A 36 -13.14 -9.70 -8.52
N ILE A 37 -13.78 -10.20 -7.49
CA ILE A 37 -13.12 -10.87 -6.36
C ILE A 37 -13.65 -12.29 -6.28
N VAL A 38 -12.74 -13.26 -6.15
CA VAL A 38 -13.07 -14.67 -6.01
C VAL A 38 -12.41 -15.20 -4.75
N THR A 39 -13.17 -15.91 -3.92
CA THR A 39 -12.62 -16.65 -2.78
C THR A 39 -12.73 -18.15 -3.00
N TYR A 40 -11.72 -18.87 -2.50
CA TYR A 40 -11.61 -20.31 -2.63
C TYR A 40 -11.37 -20.99 -1.29
N ASP A 41 -11.88 -22.20 -1.12
CA ASP A 41 -11.59 -23.02 0.04
C ASP A 41 -10.17 -23.64 0.00
N SER A 42 -9.91 -24.60 0.89
CA SER A 42 -8.65 -25.37 0.95
C SER A 42 -8.43 -26.30 -0.24
N ASN A 43 -9.49 -26.74 -0.91
CA ASN A 43 -9.47 -27.58 -2.10
C ASN A 43 -9.45 -26.77 -3.40
N TYR A 44 -9.48 -25.44 -3.29
CA TYR A 44 -9.63 -24.49 -4.38
C TYR A 44 -10.99 -24.53 -5.08
N ASP A 45 -12.04 -24.96 -4.39
CA ASP A 45 -13.41 -24.79 -4.85
C ASP A 45 -13.88 -23.36 -4.56
N VAL A 46 -14.68 -22.79 -5.47
CA VAL A 46 -15.14 -21.40 -5.35
C VAL A 46 -16.16 -21.31 -4.21
N ILE A 47 -15.90 -20.44 -3.24
CA ILE A 47 -16.85 -20.11 -2.17
C ILE A 47 -17.68 -18.90 -2.59
N HIS A 48 -17.01 -17.82 -2.98
CA HIS A 48 -17.65 -16.58 -3.43
C HIS A 48 -17.03 -16.05 -4.71
N ASP A 49 -17.87 -15.37 -5.48
CA ASP A 49 -17.51 -14.73 -6.74
C ASP A 49 -18.36 -13.47 -6.92
N GLN A 50 -17.75 -12.31 -6.80
CA GLN A 50 -18.45 -11.02 -6.87
C GLN A 50 -17.79 -10.09 -7.88
N ARG A 51 -18.63 -9.28 -8.53
CA ARG A 51 -18.17 -8.21 -9.42
C ARG A 51 -17.73 -7.00 -8.62
N ILE A 52 -16.55 -6.46 -8.95
CA ILE A 52 -16.07 -5.17 -8.46
C ILE A 52 -16.45 -4.08 -9.46
N GLN A 53 -17.13 -3.03 -9.00
CA GLN A 53 -17.46 -1.86 -9.80
C GLN A 53 -16.26 -0.89 -9.85
N SER A 54 -15.13 -1.35 -10.39
CA SER A 54 -13.92 -0.54 -10.44
C SER A 54 -14.05 0.56 -11.51
N PRO A 55 -13.68 1.81 -11.20
CA PRO A 55 -13.60 2.87 -12.20
C PRO A 55 -12.38 2.73 -13.12
N LEU A 56 -11.40 1.87 -12.79
CA LEU A 56 -10.13 1.76 -13.51
C LEU A 56 -9.82 0.30 -13.94
N PRO A 57 -9.56 0.04 -15.23
CA PRO A 57 -9.07 -1.25 -15.73
C PRO A 57 -7.56 -1.41 -15.47
N ILE A 58 -7.16 -1.75 -14.24
CA ILE A 58 -5.74 -2.00 -13.94
C ILE A 58 -5.26 -3.28 -14.65
N ARG A 59 -4.09 -3.23 -15.29
CA ARG A 59 -3.34 -4.41 -15.71
C ARG A 59 -2.04 -4.46 -14.94
N THR A 60 -1.76 -5.61 -14.34
CA THR A 60 -0.51 -5.87 -13.62
C THR A 60 0.13 -7.17 -14.09
N PHE A 61 1.43 -7.32 -13.89
CA PHE A 61 2.17 -8.55 -14.13
C PHE A 61 2.13 -9.52 -12.94
N GLY A 62 1.70 -9.03 -11.76
CA GLY A 62 1.49 -9.83 -10.56
C GLY A 62 0.75 -9.06 -9.46
N PRO A 63 0.45 -9.70 -8.32
CA PRO A 63 -0.24 -9.03 -7.22
C PRO A 63 0.55 -7.83 -6.71
N MET A 64 -0.14 -6.71 -6.50
CA MET A 64 0.44 -5.46 -6.00
C MET A 64 0.40 -5.37 -4.47
N GLY A 65 -0.42 -6.19 -3.82
CA GLY A 65 -0.52 -6.26 -2.37
C GLY A 65 -1.51 -7.30 -1.88
N ARG A 66 -1.81 -7.24 -0.59
CA ARG A 66 -2.79 -8.11 0.06
C ARG A 66 -4.21 -7.54 -0.08
N THR A 67 -5.19 -8.40 -0.32
CA THR A 67 -6.61 -8.02 -0.23
C THR A 67 -7.08 -8.22 1.21
N GLU A 68 -7.21 -7.10 1.94
CA GLU A 68 -7.56 -7.11 3.36
C GLU A 68 -9.06 -7.29 3.59
N PHE A 69 -9.41 -7.88 4.74
CA PHE A 69 -10.79 -8.16 5.11
C PHE A 69 -11.14 -7.70 6.51
N MET A 70 -12.44 -7.64 6.78
CA MET A 70 -13.01 -7.43 8.11
C MET A 70 -14.33 -8.18 8.24
N GLN A 71 -14.72 -8.50 9.47
CA GLN A 71 -15.96 -9.24 9.76
C GLN A 71 -16.93 -8.40 10.57
N LYS A 72 -18.23 -8.52 10.25
CA LYS A 72 -19.35 -8.01 11.05
C LYS A 72 -20.34 -9.16 11.26
N GLY A 73 -20.22 -9.84 12.41
CA GLY A 73 -20.91 -11.12 12.63
C GLY A 73 -20.47 -12.15 11.58
N ASP A 74 -21.44 -12.78 10.92
CA ASP A 74 -21.19 -13.78 9.86
C ASP A 74 -20.92 -13.16 8.47
N THR A 75 -20.93 -11.83 8.37
CA THR A 75 -20.68 -11.12 7.11
C THR A 75 -19.20 -10.76 6.97
N THR A 76 -18.64 -11.01 5.79
CA THR A 76 -17.25 -10.67 5.46
C THR A 76 -17.24 -9.53 4.46
N TYR A 77 -16.40 -8.54 4.74
CA TYR A 77 -16.15 -7.44 3.84
C TYR A 77 -14.68 -7.43 3.43
N TYR A 78 -14.44 -7.11 2.17
CA TYR A 78 -13.09 -6.89 1.64
C TYR A 78 -12.89 -5.44 1.27
N LEU A 79 -11.68 -4.94 1.54
CA LEU A 79 -11.20 -3.71 0.92
C LEU A 79 -10.70 -4.06 -0.48
N VAL A 80 -11.31 -3.47 -1.50
CA VAL A 80 -11.05 -3.80 -2.90
C VAL A 80 -10.84 -2.54 -3.73
N GLY A 81 -10.32 -2.74 -4.93
CA GLY A 81 -10.29 -1.76 -5.98
C GLY A 81 -8.94 -1.06 -6.13
N PRO A 82 -8.83 -0.27 -7.20
CA PRO A 82 -7.57 0.28 -7.68
C PRO A 82 -6.91 1.22 -6.67
N SER A 83 -7.72 1.89 -5.83
CA SER A 83 -7.27 2.81 -4.80
C SER A 83 -6.36 2.16 -3.77
N ASN A 84 -6.45 0.84 -3.56
CA ASN A 84 -5.62 0.14 -2.57
C ASN A 84 -4.15 0.05 -3.00
N TYR A 85 -3.90 0.10 -4.31
CA TYR A 85 -2.59 -0.22 -4.89
C TYR A 85 -1.99 0.94 -5.69
N LEU A 86 -2.84 1.81 -6.25
CA LEU A 86 -2.41 2.97 -7.03
C LEU A 86 -2.58 4.26 -6.25
N SER A 87 -1.81 5.27 -6.66
CA SER A 87 -1.98 6.64 -6.20
C SER A 87 -3.39 7.14 -6.55
N ALA A 88 -4.09 7.74 -5.58
CA ALA A 88 -5.49 8.12 -5.72
C ALA A 88 -5.73 9.23 -6.77
N HIS A 89 -4.67 9.92 -7.21
CA HIS A 89 -4.76 10.95 -8.26
C HIS A 89 -5.35 10.41 -9.57
N TYR A 90 -5.19 9.12 -9.87
CA TYR A 90 -5.80 8.47 -11.05
C TYR A 90 -7.34 8.47 -11.03
N MET A 91 -7.96 8.72 -9.87
CA MET A 91 -9.41 8.83 -9.74
C MET A 91 -9.89 10.29 -9.71
N ILE A 92 -8.98 11.27 -9.73
CA ILE A 92 -9.29 12.70 -9.64
C ILE A 92 -9.27 13.30 -11.04
N MET A 93 -10.45 13.48 -11.63
CA MET A 93 -10.61 14.13 -12.94
C MET A 93 -10.93 15.62 -12.83
N ASN A 94 -11.49 16.05 -11.70
CA ASN A 94 -11.94 17.40 -11.42
C ASN A 94 -11.98 17.65 -9.90
N GLU A 95 -12.37 18.86 -9.48
CA GLU A 95 -12.48 19.23 -8.07
C GLU A 95 -13.49 18.36 -7.32
N GLU A 96 -14.64 18.07 -7.91
CA GLU A 96 -15.65 17.19 -7.31
C GLU A 96 -15.10 15.79 -7.02
N GLY A 97 -14.32 15.22 -7.95
CA GLY A 97 -13.66 13.93 -7.78
C GLY A 97 -12.63 13.93 -6.66
N ARG A 98 -11.91 15.04 -6.45
CA ARG A 98 -11.02 15.23 -5.28
C ARG A 98 -11.82 15.34 -3.98
N ASP A 99 -12.90 16.10 -4.02
CA ASP A 99 -13.66 16.46 -2.81
C ASP A 99 -14.53 15.31 -2.32
N THR A 100 -14.95 14.41 -3.21
CA THR A 100 -15.70 13.19 -2.89
C THR A 100 -14.80 11.96 -2.69
N LEU A 101 -13.49 12.09 -2.92
CA LEU A 101 -12.53 11.00 -2.80
C LEU A 101 -12.54 10.40 -1.39
N LYS A 102 -12.54 9.07 -1.33
CA LYS A 102 -12.36 8.29 -0.11
C LYS A 102 -11.23 7.30 -0.30
N ASN A 103 -10.71 6.78 0.81
CA ASN A 103 -9.54 5.92 0.78
C ASN A 103 -9.82 4.55 0.16
N PHE A 104 -10.96 3.94 0.44
CA PHE A 104 -11.20 2.55 0.04
C PHE A 104 -12.57 2.35 -0.59
N PHE A 105 -12.69 1.29 -1.39
CA PHE A 105 -13.97 0.64 -1.63
C PHE A 105 -14.06 -0.61 -0.75
N GLN A 106 -15.21 -0.81 -0.14
CA GLN A 106 -15.55 -2.01 0.62
C GLN A 106 -16.61 -2.79 -0.14
N ILE A 107 -16.44 -4.10 -0.27
CA ILE A 107 -17.45 -5.01 -0.83
C ILE A 107 -17.89 -6.04 0.21
N ASN A 108 -19.21 -6.24 0.34
CA ASN A 108 -19.78 -7.38 1.07
C ASN A 108 -19.66 -8.62 0.18
N ILE A 109 -18.92 -9.64 0.62
CA ILE A 109 -18.63 -10.79 -0.25
C ILE A 109 -19.86 -11.68 -0.48
N GLN A 110 -20.82 -11.68 0.45
CA GLN A 110 -22.05 -12.46 0.34
C GLN A 110 -23.08 -11.80 -0.57
N SER A 111 -23.28 -10.47 -0.48
CA SER A 111 -24.30 -9.75 -1.26
C SER A 111 -23.77 -9.08 -2.53
N GLY A 112 -22.46 -8.86 -2.64
CA GLY A 112 -21.84 -8.07 -3.71
C GLY A 112 -22.05 -6.55 -3.58
N GLU A 113 -22.71 -6.08 -2.52
CA GLU A 113 -22.89 -4.64 -2.27
C GLU A 113 -21.55 -3.96 -2.05
N MET A 114 -21.31 -2.84 -2.75
CA MET A 114 -20.06 -2.10 -2.72
C MET A 114 -20.30 -0.63 -2.39
N LYS A 115 -19.42 -0.04 -1.57
CA LYS A 115 -19.46 1.40 -1.25
C LYS A 115 -18.06 1.95 -0.97
N SER A 116 -17.87 3.26 -1.20
CA SER A 116 -16.65 3.95 -0.79
C SER A 116 -16.67 4.28 0.70
N VAL A 117 -15.59 3.96 1.41
CA VAL A 117 -15.44 4.09 2.87
C VAL A 117 -14.15 4.82 3.24
N VAL A 118 -14.10 5.32 4.48
CA VAL A 118 -12.99 6.08 5.06
C VAL A 118 -12.68 7.37 4.30
N PRO A 119 -13.26 8.52 4.69
CA PRO A 119 -12.90 9.80 4.08
C PRO A 119 -11.43 10.14 4.33
N TYR A 120 -10.84 10.99 3.49
CA TYR A 120 -9.59 11.66 3.85
C TYR A 120 -9.87 12.70 4.92
N LEU A 121 -8.99 12.81 5.92
CA LEU A 121 -9.12 13.83 6.95
C LEU A 121 -9.04 15.24 6.37
N ASP A 122 -9.80 16.18 6.94
CA ASP A 122 -9.83 17.58 6.46
C ASP A 122 -8.45 18.26 6.52
N LYS A 123 -7.62 17.84 7.49
CA LYS A 123 -6.23 18.32 7.65
C LYS A 123 -5.23 17.63 6.72
N SER A 124 -5.64 16.61 5.97
CA SER A 124 -4.77 15.91 5.03
C SER A 124 -4.21 16.89 3.98
N PRO A 125 -2.93 16.78 3.58
CA PRO A 125 -2.39 17.60 2.47
C PRO A 125 -3.20 17.44 1.17
N TYR A 126 -3.86 16.30 1.01
CA TYR A 126 -4.69 15.99 -0.15
C TYR A 126 -6.05 16.70 -0.16
N LYS A 127 -6.52 17.15 1.01
CA LYS A 127 -7.75 17.94 1.16
C LYS A 127 -7.49 19.44 1.24
N THR A 128 -6.39 19.83 1.90
CA THR A 128 -6.05 21.24 2.11
C THR A 128 -5.41 21.91 0.89
N SER A 129 -4.92 21.13 -0.08
CA SER A 129 -4.36 21.68 -1.31
C SER A 129 -5.40 21.90 -2.41
N SER A 130 -5.25 23.01 -3.15
CA SER A 130 -6.07 23.31 -4.33
C SER A 130 -5.68 22.46 -5.55
N GLY A 131 -4.48 21.89 -5.57
CA GLY A 131 -3.99 21.03 -6.65
C GLY A 131 -4.06 19.54 -6.33
N VAL A 132 -3.26 18.76 -7.07
CA VAL A 132 -3.11 17.30 -6.93
C VAL A 132 -1.63 16.94 -6.89
N PHE A 133 -1.30 15.99 -6.02
CA PHE A 133 0.04 15.41 -5.91
C PHE A 133 0.13 14.17 -6.80
N GLN A 134 0.32 14.36 -8.10
CA GLN A 134 0.40 13.24 -9.05
C GLN A 134 1.49 12.24 -8.62
N GLU A 135 1.18 10.94 -8.70
CA GLU A 135 2.03 9.82 -8.24
C GLU A 135 2.40 9.81 -6.74
N LEU A 136 1.86 10.74 -5.95
CA LEU A 136 2.19 10.92 -4.53
C LEU A 136 1.01 10.72 -3.58
N MET A 137 -0.22 10.74 -4.09
CA MET A 137 -1.43 10.39 -3.33
C MET A 137 -1.54 8.87 -3.04
N THR A 138 -0.43 8.23 -2.69
CA THR A 138 -0.37 6.81 -2.32
C THR A 138 -0.80 6.61 -0.87
N LYS A 139 -1.03 5.35 -0.50
CA LYS A 139 -1.23 4.93 0.88
C LYS A 139 -0.64 3.54 1.12
N SER A 140 -0.36 3.26 2.38
CA SER A 140 -0.12 1.93 2.89
C SER A 140 -0.99 1.70 4.11
N PHE A 141 -1.49 0.48 4.26
CA PHE A 141 -2.44 0.15 5.32
C PHE A 141 -2.32 -1.31 5.70
N VAL A 142 -2.77 -1.63 6.92
CA VAL A 142 -2.87 -3.00 7.44
C VAL A 142 -4.09 -3.11 8.34
N VAL A 143 -4.74 -4.27 8.32
CA VAL A 143 -5.79 -4.60 9.28
C VAL A 143 -5.19 -5.44 10.39
N ASP A 144 -5.17 -4.90 11.61
CA ASP A 144 -4.87 -5.69 12.80
C ASP A 144 -6.14 -6.47 13.19
N HIS A 145 -6.13 -7.76 12.90
CA HIS A 145 -7.26 -8.64 13.21
C HIS A 145 -7.42 -8.95 14.71
N ASN A 146 -6.38 -8.73 15.52
CA ASN A 146 -6.45 -8.95 16.97
C ASN A 146 -7.17 -7.78 17.65
N THR A 147 -6.80 -6.55 17.30
CA THR A 147 -7.44 -5.34 17.85
C THR A 147 -8.66 -4.88 17.05
N LYS A 148 -8.88 -5.45 15.87
CA LYS A 148 -9.93 -5.05 14.91
C LYS A 148 -9.78 -3.59 14.51
N GLU A 149 -8.56 -3.21 14.15
CA GLU A 149 -8.23 -1.84 13.73
C GLU A 149 -7.68 -1.83 12.31
N LEU A 150 -8.04 -0.80 11.54
CA LEU A 150 -7.36 -0.45 10.30
C LEU A 150 -6.35 0.65 10.59
N TRP A 151 -5.09 0.35 10.33
CA TRP A 151 -4.00 1.32 10.40
C TRP A 151 -3.67 1.81 9.00
N LEU A 152 -3.62 3.12 8.80
CA LEU A 152 -3.46 3.78 7.51
C LEU A 152 -2.41 4.89 7.58
N VAL A 153 -1.49 4.90 6.64
CA VAL A 153 -0.56 6.02 6.42
C VAL A 153 -0.60 6.43 4.94
N HIS A 154 -0.77 7.72 4.68
CA HIS A 154 -0.66 8.25 3.31
C HIS A 154 0.76 8.63 2.95
N GLY A 155 1.06 8.63 1.65
CA GLY A 155 2.36 9.02 1.10
C GLY A 155 2.91 10.32 1.70
N LEU A 156 2.12 11.40 1.75
CA LEU A 156 2.54 12.70 2.28
C LEU A 156 2.06 12.99 3.71
N SER A 157 1.46 12.02 4.42
CA SER A 157 0.96 12.25 5.77
C SER A 157 2.09 12.30 6.80
N LYS A 158 1.93 13.18 7.79
CA LYS A 158 2.76 13.23 9.01
C LYS A 158 2.09 12.54 10.19
N GLU A 159 1.18 11.62 9.91
CA GLU A 159 0.50 10.83 10.92
C GLU A 159 0.00 9.50 10.36
N VAL A 160 -0.13 8.53 11.27
CA VAL A 160 -0.88 7.31 11.04
C VAL A 160 -2.30 7.51 11.55
N GLU A 161 -3.28 7.17 10.74
CA GLU A 161 -4.69 7.16 11.09
C GLU A 161 -5.09 5.75 11.52
N VAL A 162 -5.75 5.62 12.68
CA VAL A 162 -6.21 4.33 13.21
C VAL A 162 -7.72 4.34 13.33
N TYR A 163 -8.38 3.40 12.64
CA TYR A 163 -9.83 3.28 12.58
C TYR A 163 -10.32 1.98 13.22
N GLU A 164 -11.38 2.04 14.00
CA GLU A 164 -12.07 0.87 14.54
C GLU A 164 -12.87 0.16 13.45
N LEU A 165 -12.76 -1.16 13.38
CA LEU A 165 -13.50 -2.00 12.44
C LEU A 165 -14.70 -2.67 13.13
N PRO A 166 -15.80 -2.92 12.40
CA PRO A 166 -15.97 -2.77 10.94
C PRO A 166 -16.54 -1.43 10.49
N ASP A 167 -16.84 -0.50 11.41
CA ASP A 167 -17.61 0.71 11.10
C ASP A 167 -16.73 1.90 10.64
N PHE A 168 -15.40 1.75 10.69
CA PHE A 168 -14.41 2.76 10.29
C PHE A 168 -14.49 4.07 11.08
N THR A 169 -14.74 3.98 12.38
CA THR A 169 -14.69 5.14 13.28
C THR A 169 -13.22 5.49 13.52
N LEU A 170 -12.81 6.74 13.27
CA LEU A 170 -11.45 7.17 13.60
C LEU A 170 -11.26 7.13 15.12
N SER A 171 -10.38 6.24 15.60
CA SER A 171 -10.10 6.06 17.02
C SER A 171 -9.04 7.06 17.49
N LYS A 172 -7.93 7.15 16.73
CA LYS A 172 -6.79 8.02 17.06
C LYS A 172 -5.94 8.32 15.82
N THR A 173 -5.08 9.33 15.96
CA THR A 173 -3.99 9.61 15.02
C THR A 173 -2.66 9.60 15.77
N ILE A 174 -1.63 9.02 15.17
CA ILE A 174 -0.29 8.94 15.75
C ILE A 174 0.62 9.85 14.93
N PRO A 175 1.17 10.93 15.51
CA PRO A 175 2.05 11.83 14.78
C PRO A 175 3.34 11.10 14.35
N LEU A 176 3.82 11.44 13.17
CA LEU A 176 5.08 10.98 12.61
C LEU A 176 6.09 12.13 12.57
N ASN A 177 7.28 11.86 13.08
CA ASN A 177 8.44 12.73 12.98
C ASN A 177 9.52 12.04 12.16
N HIS A 178 9.65 12.44 10.90
CA HIS A 178 10.70 11.98 9.99
C HIS A 178 11.96 12.84 10.21
N GLU A 179 13.15 12.24 10.20
CA GLU A 179 14.41 13.00 10.26
C GLU A 179 14.55 13.94 9.04
N GLU A 180 14.24 13.42 7.85
CA GLU A 180 14.20 14.18 6.60
C GLU A 180 12.97 13.80 5.79
N PHE A 181 12.26 14.79 5.25
CA PHE A 181 11.08 14.54 4.43
C PHE A 181 10.86 15.67 3.43
N LEU A 182 11.51 15.55 2.26
CA LEU A 182 11.49 16.59 1.23
C LEU A 182 10.10 16.68 0.59
N THR A 183 9.56 17.89 0.50
CA THR A 183 8.22 18.14 -0.03
C THR A 183 8.27 19.05 -1.25
N PHE A 184 7.29 18.88 -2.13
CA PHE A 184 7.12 19.68 -3.34
C PHE A 184 5.66 20.12 -3.47
N PRO A 185 5.39 21.29 -4.07
CA PRO A 185 4.03 21.79 -4.20
C PRO A 185 3.20 20.92 -5.16
N PRO A 186 1.88 20.83 -4.96
CA PRO A 186 0.99 20.13 -5.88
C PRO A 186 0.92 20.85 -7.23
N VAL A 187 0.48 20.13 -8.26
CA VAL A 187 0.19 20.68 -9.59
C VAL A 187 -1.31 20.88 -9.78
N PRO A 188 -1.76 21.76 -10.68
CA PRO A 188 -3.19 21.90 -10.99
C PRO A 188 -3.84 20.57 -11.42
N ILE A 189 -5.13 20.41 -11.13
CA ILE A 189 -5.92 19.27 -11.63
C ILE A 189 -5.91 19.29 -13.16
N GLY A 190 -5.72 18.12 -13.78
CA GLY A 190 -5.63 18.00 -15.24
C GLY A 190 -4.26 18.32 -15.84
N THR A 191 -3.24 18.58 -15.02
CA THR A 191 -1.85 18.73 -15.51
C THR A 191 -1.43 17.46 -16.28
N PRO A 192 -0.92 17.57 -17.53
CA PRO A 192 -0.50 16.42 -18.32
C PRO A 192 0.66 15.65 -17.69
N GLY A 193 0.68 14.32 -17.82
CA GLY A 193 1.67 13.44 -17.19
C GLY A 193 3.14 13.64 -17.61
N ASN A 194 3.40 14.44 -18.65
CA ASN A 194 4.72 14.80 -19.15
C ASN A 194 5.15 16.22 -18.76
N ASP A 195 4.36 16.92 -17.94
CA ASP A 195 4.71 18.23 -17.40
C ASP A 195 5.95 18.13 -16.49
N GLU A 196 6.91 19.04 -16.67
CA GLU A 196 8.19 19.04 -15.94
C GLU A 196 8.00 19.14 -14.42
N ARG A 197 6.90 19.74 -13.95
CA ARG A 197 6.58 19.88 -12.52
C ARG A 197 6.19 18.55 -11.87
N ILE A 198 5.92 17.50 -12.66
CA ILE A 198 5.61 16.16 -12.16
C ILE A 198 6.89 15.41 -11.78
N THR A 199 8.02 15.65 -12.46
CA THR A 199 9.29 14.96 -12.17
C THR A 199 9.69 15.09 -10.70
N PRO A 200 9.67 16.29 -10.08
CA PRO A 200 9.93 16.43 -8.65
C PRO A 200 8.98 15.63 -7.76
N LEU A 201 7.68 15.63 -8.08
CA LEU A 201 6.68 14.84 -7.34
C LEU A 201 6.94 13.34 -7.48
N ARG A 202 7.29 12.88 -8.68
CA ARG A 202 7.46 11.46 -8.97
C ARG A 202 8.74 10.90 -8.36
N PHE A 203 9.86 11.60 -8.47
CA PHE A 203 11.18 11.04 -8.15
C PHE A 203 11.89 11.67 -6.95
N LEU A 204 11.57 12.92 -6.61
CA LEU A 204 12.35 13.68 -5.61
C LEU A 204 11.64 13.83 -4.28
N ALA A 205 10.31 13.87 -4.30
CA ALA A 205 9.50 14.05 -3.10
C ALA A 205 9.57 12.83 -2.18
N GLY A 206 9.84 13.09 -0.91
CA GLY A 206 9.74 12.13 0.17
C GLY A 206 8.32 11.61 0.33
N ARG A 207 8.19 10.35 0.75
CA ARG A 207 6.88 9.69 0.94
C ARG A 207 6.96 8.48 1.86
N ASN A 208 5.91 8.24 2.63
CA ASN A 208 5.68 6.96 3.28
C ASN A 208 5.42 5.88 2.22
N LYS A 209 6.13 4.75 2.30
CA LYS A 209 6.07 3.68 1.29
C LYS A 209 5.29 2.48 1.79
N LYS A 210 5.62 1.97 2.97
CA LYS A 210 5.02 0.75 3.53
C LYS A 210 4.78 0.90 5.02
N LEU A 211 3.61 0.48 5.47
CA LEU A 211 3.25 0.24 6.85
C LEU A 211 3.12 -1.27 7.03
N ILE A 212 3.88 -1.82 7.98
CA ILE A 212 4.00 -3.26 8.17
C ILE A 212 3.79 -3.55 9.65
N GLN A 213 2.82 -4.40 9.95
CA GLN A 213 2.68 -4.95 11.30
C GLN A 213 3.72 -6.04 11.53
N LEU A 214 4.50 -5.92 12.60
CA LEU A 214 5.49 -6.92 13.00
C LEU A 214 4.93 -7.89 14.04
N GLU A 215 4.17 -7.35 14.99
CA GLU A 215 3.46 -8.07 16.06
C GLU A 215 2.33 -7.16 16.58
N PRO A 216 1.46 -7.61 17.52
CA PRO A 216 0.47 -6.74 18.12
C PRO A 216 1.12 -5.47 18.70
N ASN A 217 0.58 -4.30 18.38
CA ASN A 217 1.07 -2.98 18.80
C ASN A 217 2.48 -2.55 18.31
N LEU A 218 3.16 -3.34 17.47
CA LEU A 218 4.44 -2.97 16.88
C LEU A 218 4.35 -2.91 15.36
N PHE A 219 4.57 -1.71 14.82
CA PHE A 219 4.51 -1.43 13.40
C PHE A 219 5.80 -0.77 12.91
N LEU A 220 6.14 -1.07 11.68
CA LEU A 220 7.25 -0.51 10.95
C LEU A 220 6.71 0.35 9.80
N ILE A 221 7.25 1.56 9.65
CA ILE A 221 7.00 2.41 8.48
C ILE A 221 8.30 2.60 7.72
N ASN A 222 8.38 2.04 6.51
CA ASN A 222 9.43 2.40 5.57
C ASN A 222 9.00 3.62 4.77
N TYR A 223 9.90 4.59 4.65
CA TYR A 223 9.63 5.82 3.92
C TYR A 223 10.87 6.24 3.11
N TYR A 224 10.64 7.01 2.06
CA TYR A 224 11.65 7.66 1.25
C TYR A 224 11.80 9.10 1.73
N LYS A 225 13.03 9.51 2.07
CA LYS A 225 13.37 10.85 2.60
C LYS A 225 13.17 11.94 1.55
N GLY A 226 13.34 11.58 0.29
CA GLY A 226 13.45 12.52 -0.83
C GLY A 226 14.91 12.70 -1.23
N ILE A 227 15.15 13.30 -2.38
CA ILE A 227 16.51 13.58 -2.87
C ILE A 227 16.53 14.96 -3.52
N SER A 228 17.64 15.69 -3.33
CA SER A 228 17.84 16.94 -4.04
C SER A 228 17.97 16.72 -5.56
N GLU A 229 17.52 17.70 -6.34
CA GLU A 229 17.65 17.67 -7.81
C GLU A 229 19.10 17.43 -8.25
N ALA A 230 20.06 18.13 -7.64
CA ALA A 230 21.48 17.98 -7.99
C ALA A 230 21.99 16.56 -7.78
N ALA A 231 21.65 15.95 -6.63
CA ALA A 231 22.03 14.57 -6.34
C ALA A 231 21.33 13.57 -7.28
N TYR A 232 20.06 13.79 -7.60
CA TYR A 232 19.35 12.97 -8.58
C TYR A 232 20.00 13.02 -9.96
N GLN A 233 20.25 14.22 -10.49
CA GLN A 233 20.88 14.42 -11.79
C GLN A 233 22.28 13.79 -11.87
N THR A 234 23.03 13.81 -10.76
CA THR A 234 24.34 13.16 -10.67
C THR A 234 24.20 11.64 -10.79
N ARG A 235 23.29 11.03 -10.01
CA ARG A 235 23.10 9.58 -9.99
C ARG A 235 22.54 9.03 -11.31
N ILE A 236 21.61 9.74 -11.96
CA ILE A 236 21.08 9.28 -13.25
C ILE A 236 22.08 9.43 -14.41
N ALA A 237 23.05 10.35 -14.29
CA ALA A 237 24.14 10.46 -15.26
C ALA A 237 25.13 9.29 -15.13
N GLU A 238 25.28 8.73 -13.92
CA GLU A 238 26.10 7.54 -13.65
C GLU A 238 25.34 6.23 -13.95
N ASP A 239 24.05 6.18 -13.62
CA ASP A 239 23.14 5.05 -13.85
C ASP A 239 21.77 5.55 -14.34
N ALA A 240 21.53 5.44 -15.65
CA ALA A 240 20.28 5.86 -16.28
C ALA A 240 19.04 5.10 -15.77
N THR A 241 19.23 3.97 -15.07
CA THR A 241 18.16 3.17 -14.47
C THR A 241 17.94 3.46 -12.99
N TYR A 242 18.64 4.44 -12.43
CA TYR A 242 18.55 4.82 -11.03
C TYR A 242 17.14 5.25 -10.62
N ILE A 243 16.60 4.60 -9.59
CA ILE A 243 15.32 4.93 -8.98
C ILE A 243 15.58 5.35 -7.51
N PRO A 244 15.45 6.65 -7.17
CA PRO A 244 15.78 7.16 -5.84
C PRO A 244 15.05 6.45 -4.71
N ALA A 245 13.77 6.15 -4.91
CA ALA A 245 12.94 5.48 -3.91
C ALA A 245 13.44 4.07 -3.56
N ASN A 246 14.29 3.44 -4.39
CA ASN A 246 14.87 2.11 -4.13
C ASN A 246 16.24 2.19 -3.45
N ASP A 247 16.85 3.37 -3.33
CA ASP A 247 18.16 3.55 -2.73
C ASP A 247 18.05 3.53 -1.20
N PRO A 248 18.61 2.54 -0.49
CA PRO A 248 18.48 2.44 0.95
C PRO A 248 19.06 3.65 1.70
N LYS A 249 19.99 4.41 1.10
CA LYS A 249 20.54 5.63 1.72
C LYS A 249 19.53 6.77 1.77
N GLU A 250 18.60 6.81 0.83
CA GLU A 250 17.54 7.81 0.76
C GLU A 250 16.24 7.34 1.43
N ASN A 251 16.28 6.20 2.14
CA ASN A 251 15.14 5.65 2.84
C ASN A 251 15.40 5.62 4.35
N GLY A 252 14.32 5.69 5.10
CA GLY A 252 14.32 5.56 6.56
C GLY A 252 13.30 4.54 7.03
N ILE A 253 13.43 4.15 8.29
CA ILE A 253 12.50 3.27 8.99
C ILE A 253 12.07 3.92 10.30
N LEU A 254 10.78 4.19 10.44
CA LEU A 254 10.16 4.57 11.70
C LEU A 254 9.53 3.35 12.37
N LEU A 255 9.56 3.32 13.70
CA LEU A 255 8.90 2.30 14.50
C LEU A 255 7.77 2.94 15.31
N ILE A 256 6.61 2.28 15.31
CA ILE A 256 5.49 2.60 16.19
C ILE A 256 5.35 1.45 17.19
N LEU A 257 5.51 1.75 18.48
CA LEU A 257 5.32 0.79 19.57
C LEU A 257 4.25 1.34 20.52
N ASP A 258 3.26 0.52 20.86
CA ASP A 258 2.19 0.85 21.80
C ASP A 258 1.45 2.17 21.45
N GLY A 259 1.30 2.41 20.15
CA GLY A 259 0.62 3.59 19.62
C GLY A 259 1.43 4.89 19.67
N GLN A 260 2.75 4.81 19.91
CA GLN A 260 3.66 5.96 19.88
C GLN A 260 4.84 5.69 18.96
N GLN A 261 5.33 6.72 18.27
CA GLN A 261 6.57 6.61 17.51
C GLN A 261 7.76 6.51 18.48
N VAL A 262 8.65 5.55 18.23
CA VAL A 262 9.96 5.46 18.88
C VAL A 262 10.85 6.59 18.35
N GLU A 263 11.53 7.32 19.24
CA GLU A 263 12.29 8.53 18.87
C GLU A 263 13.39 8.26 17.83
N THR A 264 14.07 7.11 17.93
CA THR A 264 15.16 6.74 17.03
C THR A 264 14.62 6.23 15.70
N GLU A 265 15.03 6.89 14.61
CA GLU A 265 14.88 6.38 13.26
C GLU A 265 15.96 5.32 12.95
N LEU A 266 15.55 4.21 12.34
CA LEU A 266 16.47 3.18 11.87
C LEU A 266 16.87 3.44 10.41
N PRO A 267 18.12 3.14 10.03
CA PRO A 267 18.51 3.18 8.62
C PRO A 267 17.69 2.17 7.83
N SER A 268 17.41 2.47 6.56
CA SER A 268 16.83 1.47 5.67
C SER A 268 17.82 0.36 5.37
N ILE A 269 17.29 -0.73 4.84
CA ILE A 269 18.04 -1.93 4.45
C ILE A 269 17.90 -2.16 2.95
N PRO A 270 18.90 -2.76 2.29
CA PRO A 270 18.78 -3.12 0.88
C PRO A 270 17.61 -4.08 0.64
N GLY A 271 16.91 -3.88 -0.48
CA GLY A 271 15.80 -4.73 -0.90
C GLY A 271 14.42 -4.20 -0.54
N SER A 272 13.44 -5.10 -0.57
CA SER A 272 12.03 -4.77 -0.34
C SER A 272 11.49 -5.48 0.91
N ILE A 273 11.14 -4.70 1.92
CA ILE A 273 10.45 -5.24 3.12
C ILE A 273 9.05 -5.71 2.70
N LEU A 274 8.71 -6.96 2.98
CA LEU A 274 7.48 -7.60 2.51
C LEU A 274 6.38 -7.61 3.58
N PHE A 275 6.61 -8.30 4.70
CA PHE A 275 5.65 -8.46 5.79
C PHE A 275 6.36 -8.89 7.09
N GLY A 276 5.68 -8.69 8.23
CA GLY A 276 6.12 -9.15 9.54
C GLY A 276 5.96 -10.67 9.70
N LEU A 277 6.84 -11.26 10.51
CA LEU A 277 6.88 -12.68 10.82
C LEU A 277 6.56 -13.00 12.29
N GLY A 278 6.19 -11.99 13.10
CA GLY A 278 6.08 -12.10 14.56
C GLY A 278 7.42 -11.88 15.28
N ASP A 279 7.37 -11.70 16.60
CA ASP A 279 8.55 -11.50 17.48
C ASP A 279 9.51 -10.38 17.01
N GLY A 280 8.96 -9.29 16.49
CA GLY A 280 9.74 -8.19 15.91
C GLY A 280 10.53 -8.53 14.65
N LYS A 281 10.24 -9.67 14.00
CA LYS A 281 10.90 -10.12 12.76
C LYS A 281 10.14 -9.68 11.51
N PHE A 282 10.85 -9.48 10.41
CA PHE A 282 10.25 -9.22 9.11
C PHE A 282 11.07 -9.80 7.96
N LEU A 283 10.35 -10.11 6.88
CA LEU A 283 10.91 -10.68 5.66
C LEU A 283 11.30 -9.57 4.68
N VAL A 284 12.46 -9.72 4.07
CA VAL A 284 13.00 -8.79 3.09
C VAL A 284 13.39 -9.58 1.86
N GLN A 285 12.85 -9.19 0.70
CA GLN A 285 13.34 -9.69 -0.58
C GLN A 285 14.60 -8.91 -0.94
N GLU A 286 15.70 -9.62 -1.12
CA GLU A 286 16.98 -9.01 -1.47
C GLU A 286 16.93 -8.44 -2.91
N PRO A 287 17.72 -7.40 -3.20
CA PRO A 287 17.84 -6.91 -4.57
C PRO A 287 18.45 -8.00 -5.47
N GLU A 288 17.91 -8.12 -6.68
CA GLU A 288 18.50 -8.97 -7.71
C GLU A 288 19.87 -8.42 -8.11
N ASN A 289 20.84 -9.31 -8.35
CA ASN A 289 22.12 -8.87 -8.88
C ASN A 289 21.97 -8.53 -10.37
N PRO A 290 22.17 -7.27 -10.79
CA PRO A 290 21.97 -6.87 -12.19
C PRO A 290 23.01 -7.47 -13.13
N GLU A 291 24.12 -8.01 -12.62
CA GLU A 291 25.21 -8.59 -13.42
C GLU A 291 24.99 -10.07 -13.77
N ILE A 292 24.06 -10.76 -13.10
CA ILE A 292 23.79 -12.19 -13.31
C ILE A 292 22.28 -12.46 -13.37
N GLU A 293 21.86 -13.33 -14.28
CA GLU A 293 20.49 -13.84 -14.27
C GLU A 293 20.35 -14.83 -13.10
N GLU A 294 19.70 -14.39 -12.02
CA GLU A 294 19.52 -15.23 -10.85
C GLU A 294 18.38 -16.24 -11.06
N GLU A 295 18.67 -17.53 -10.93
CA GLU A 295 17.64 -18.59 -10.97
C GLU A 295 16.82 -18.66 -9.67
N LYS A 296 17.16 -17.86 -8.66
CA LYS A 296 16.58 -17.93 -7.31
C LYS A 296 16.34 -16.53 -6.75
N THR A 297 15.15 -16.30 -6.23
CA THR A 297 14.87 -15.11 -5.40
C THR A 297 15.42 -15.33 -4.00
N LYS A 298 16.24 -14.40 -3.52
CA LYS A 298 16.81 -14.42 -2.16
C LYS A 298 15.93 -13.65 -1.18
N PHE A 299 15.82 -14.18 0.03
CA PHE A 299 15.09 -13.56 1.12
C PHE A 299 15.95 -13.58 2.39
N SER A 300 15.95 -12.45 3.09
CA SER A 300 16.58 -12.27 4.39
C SER A 300 15.52 -12.03 5.46
N VAL A 301 15.81 -12.50 6.67
CA VAL A 301 14.99 -12.22 7.86
C VAL A 301 15.77 -11.27 8.76
N TYR A 302 15.15 -10.14 9.07
CA TYR A 302 15.67 -9.18 10.03
C TYR A 302 14.85 -9.25 11.30
N GLN A 303 15.46 -8.93 12.43
CA GLN A 303 14.82 -8.87 13.73
C GLN A 303 15.17 -7.55 14.42
N LEU A 304 14.17 -6.87 14.97
CA LEU A 304 14.39 -5.75 15.86
C LEU A 304 14.98 -6.26 17.18
N ILE A 305 16.13 -5.70 17.56
CA ILE A 305 16.76 -5.95 18.85
C ILE A 305 16.51 -4.73 19.71
N LYS A 306 15.90 -4.95 20.88
CA LYS A 306 15.74 -3.90 21.88
C LYS A 306 17.07 -3.72 22.60
N ASP A 307 17.70 -2.56 22.43
CA ASP A 307 18.83 -2.19 23.26
C ASP A 307 18.37 -2.11 24.73
N SER A 308 19.12 -2.78 25.60
CA SER A 308 18.81 -2.98 27.03
C SER A 308 19.05 -1.72 27.85
#